data_AF-A0A7W1CMG4-F1
#
_entry.id   AF-A0A7W1CMG4-F1
#
_cell.length_a   1.000
_cell.length_b   1.000
_cell.length_c   1.000
_cell.angle_alpha   90.00
_cell.angle_beta   90.00
_cell.angle_gamma   90.00
#
_symmetry.space_group_name_H-M   'P 1'
#
loop_
_entity.id
_entity.type
_entity.pdbx_description
1 polymer ?
#
loop_
_entity_poly.entity_id
_entity_poly.type
_entity_poly.pdbx_seq_one_letter_code
_entity_poly.pdbx_strand_id
1 'polypeptide(L)'
;MVDGSNIATEGRSIPSLSQLNDAVLAFRDEFPDATVTVVVDATFGHRIGKSELSEFDAAVAHNEVVAPPAGAIGRGDAFVLSIANKVGARILSNDSFQEFHGTYPWLFDEGRLIGGKPVPFVGWVFVERLPVKGPTSRKAQREARSPRDSQASRRTVSKAASLPMPVPTTPPPG
;
A
#
# COMPACT_ATOMS: atom_id res chain seq x y z
N MET A 1 4.63 -10.25 -1.94
CA MET A 1 4.54 -9.80 -0.53
C MET A 1 3.10 -9.99 -0.07
N VAL A 2 2.88 -10.61 1.07
CA VAL A 2 1.53 -10.78 1.64
C VAL A 2 1.42 -9.90 2.87
N ASP A 3 0.37 -9.07 2.88
CA ASP A 3 -0.07 -8.35 4.07
C ASP A 3 -0.87 -9.30 4.96
N GLY A 4 -0.15 -10.03 5.79
CA GLY A 4 -0.69 -11.13 6.58
C GLY A 4 -1.72 -10.67 7.59
N SER A 5 -1.54 -9.50 8.20
CA SER A 5 -2.53 -8.94 9.14
C SER A 5 -3.87 -8.65 8.46
N ASN A 6 -3.86 -8.09 7.25
CA ASN A 6 -5.08 -7.83 6.49
C ASN A 6 -5.77 -9.14 6.09
N ILE A 7 -5.03 -10.07 5.49
CA ILE A 7 -5.58 -11.35 4.99
C ILE A 7 -6.09 -12.24 6.12
N ALA A 8 -5.38 -12.31 7.24
CA ALA A 8 -5.81 -13.04 8.44
C ALA A 8 -7.13 -12.50 9.03
N THR A 9 -7.46 -11.24 8.77
CA THR A 9 -8.65 -10.55 9.31
C THR A 9 -9.79 -10.48 8.28
N GLU A 10 -9.58 -10.89 7.04
CA GLU A 10 -10.60 -10.82 5.99
C GLU A 10 -11.87 -11.56 6.40
N GLY A 11 -13.01 -10.85 6.41
CA GLY A 11 -14.30 -11.40 6.85
C GLY A 11 -14.43 -11.70 8.34
N ARG A 12 -13.49 -11.24 9.19
CA ARG A 12 -13.43 -11.54 10.62
C ARG A 12 -13.25 -10.28 11.47
N SER A 13 -13.64 -10.36 12.75
CA SER A 13 -13.36 -9.32 13.75
C SER A 13 -12.02 -9.51 14.46
N ILE A 14 -11.50 -10.74 14.46
CA ILE A 14 -10.24 -11.14 15.11
C ILE A 14 -9.41 -11.89 14.05
N PRO A 15 -8.11 -11.58 13.90
CA PRO A 15 -7.25 -12.27 12.94
C PRO A 15 -7.14 -13.76 13.27
N SER A 16 -6.95 -14.58 12.23
CA SER A 16 -6.65 -16.01 12.37
C SER A 16 -5.41 -16.38 11.56
N LEU A 17 -4.47 -17.05 12.23
CA LEU A 17 -3.29 -17.62 11.60
C LEU A 17 -3.66 -18.75 10.64
N SER A 18 -4.61 -19.61 11.02
CA SER A 18 -5.10 -20.68 10.14
C SER A 18 -5.67 -20.13 8.83
N GLN A 19 -6.48 -19.07 8.90
CA GLN A 19 -7.00 -18.42 7.68
C GLN A 19 -5.89 -17.85 6.80
N LEU A 20 -4.87 -17.24 7.42
CA LEU A 20 -3.71 -16.72 6.69
C LEU A 20 -2.93 -17.85 6.01
N ASN A 21 -2.73 -18.97 6.71
CA ASN A 21 -2.06 -20.13 6.15
C ASN A 21 -2.83 -20.69 4.94
N ASP A 22 -4.14 -20.86 5.06
CA ASP A 22 -5.00 -21.32 3.96
C ASP A 22 -4.91 -20.40 2.74
N ALA A 23 -4.88 -19.08 2.98
CA ALA A 23 -4.72 -18.09 1.92
C ALA A 23 -3.37 -18.19 1.23
N VAL A 24 -2.29 -18.34 2.01
CA VAL A 24 -0.92 -18.42 1.50
C VAL A 24 -0.71 -19.70 0.71
N LEU A 25 -1.23 -20.83 1.18
CA LEU A 25 -1.18 -22.10 0.46
C LEU A 25 -1.91 -22.00 -0.88
N ALA A 26 -3.17 -21.54 -0.87
CA ALA A 26 -3.93 -21.35 -2.11
C ALA A 26 -3.24 -20.38 -3.08
N PHE A 27 -2.64 -19.31 -2.57
CA PHE A 27 -1.90 -18.35 -3.40
C PHE A 27 -0.65 -18.98 -4.03
N ARG A 28 0.07 -19.83 -3.29
CA ARG A 28 1.25 -20.54 -3.81
C ARG A 28 0.86 -21.58 -4.86
N ASP A 29 -0.30 -22.21 -4.71
CA ASP A 29 -0.82 -23.15 -5.70
C ASP A 29 -1.22 -22.44 -7.01
N GLU A 30 -1.81 -21.24 -6.93
CA GLU A 30 -2.16 -20.43 -8.11
C GLU A 30 -0.93 -19.79 -8.76
N PHE A 31 0.09 -19.43 -7.98
CA PHE A 31 1.32 -18.79 -8.44
C PHE A 31 2.57 -19.59 -8.01
N PRO A 32 2.80 -20.79 -8.59
CA PRO A 32 3.86 -21.70 -8.14
C PRO A 32 5.28 -21.13 -8.32
N ASP A 33 5.47 -20.23 -9.29
CA ASP A 33 6.76 -19.57 -9.55
C ASP A 33 7.01 -18.35 -8.65
N ALA A 34 6.02 -17.94 -7.85
CA ALA A 34 6.13 -16.76 -7.01
C ALA A 34 6.85 -17.07 -5.69
N THR A 35 7.91 -16.31 -5.40
CA THR A 35 8.45 -16.26 -4.04
C THR A 35 7.51 -15.48 -3.14
N VAL A 36 6.86 -16.18 -2.21
CA VAL A 36 5.92 -15.60 -1.26
C VAL A 36 6.63 -15.29 0.06
N THR A 37 6.45 -14.07 0.54
CA THR A 37 6.90 -13.63 1.88
C THR A 37 5.71 -13.01 2.59
N VAL A 38 5.43 -13.50 3.79
CA VAL A 38 4.32 -13.07 4.63
C VAL A 38 4.81 -12.12 5.69
N VAL A 39 4.17 -10.96 5.80
CA VAL A 39 4.50 -9.94 6.80
C VAL A 39 3.25 -9.68 7.63
N VAL A 40 3.38 -9.71 8.95
CA VAL A 40 2.31 -9.33 9.89
C VAL A 40 2.74 -8.10 10.68
N ASP A 41 1.82 -7.40 11.32
CA ASP A 41 2.19 -6.34 12.25
C ASP A 41 2.75 -6.87 13.58
N ALA A 42 3.46 -6.00 14.29
CA ALA A 42 4.08 -6.31 15.57
C ALA A 42 3.08 -6.72 16.67
N THR A 43 1.78 -6.43 16.51
CA THR A 43 0.74 -6.77 17.50
C THR A 43 -0.06 -8.00 17.10
N PHE A 44 0.27 -8.66 15.99
CA PHE A 44 -0.49 -9.76 15.42
C PHE A 44 -0.61 -10.93 16.40
N GLY A 45 0.51 -11.38 16.97
CA GLY A 45 0.53 -12.46 17.97
C GLY A 45 -0.34 -12.19 19.20
N HIS A 46 -0.54 -10.93 19.57
CA HIS A 46 -1.43 -10.56 20.69
C HIS A 46 -2.91 -10.53 20.32
N ARG A 47 -3.25 -10.51 19.03
CA ARG A 47 -4.62 -10.39 18.53
C ARG A 47 -5.20 -11.73 18.07
N ILE A 48 -4.37 -12.70 17.68
CA ILE A 48 -4.84 -14.04 17.31
C ILE A 48 -5.34 -14.84 18.51
N GLY A 49 -6.01 -15.98 18.25
CA GLY A 49 -6.46 -16.87 19.31
C GLY A 49 -5.29 -17.42 20.12
N LYS A 50 -5.45 -17.58 21.45
CA LYS A 50 -4.40 -18.15 22.32
C LYS A 50 -3.93 -19.54 21.87
N SER A 51 -4.81 -20.31 21.24
CA SER A 51 -4.49 -21.62 20.66
C SER A 51 -3.56 -21.56 19.44
N GLU A 52 -3.54 -20.44 18.72
CA GLU A 52 -2.70 -20.24 17.52
C GLU A 52 -1.32 -19.66 17.88
N LEU A 53 -1.10 -19.21 19.12
CA LEU A 53 0.12 -18.49 19.52
C LEU A 53 1.38 -19.33 19.37
N SER A 54 1.35 -20.60 19.80
CA SER A 54 2.51 -21.50 19.68
C SER A 54 2.89 -21.77 18.23
N GLU A 55 1.91 -21.84 17.34
CA GLU A 55 2.13 -22.03 15.90
C GLU A 55 2.67 -20.75 15.26
N PHE A 56 2.14 -19.60 15.67
CA PHE A 56 2.66 -18.30 15.25
C PHE A 56 4.13 -18.10 15.63
N ASP A 57 4.49 -18.39 16.88
CA ASP A 57 5.87 -18.26 17.36
C ASP A 57 6.82 -19.17 16.58
N ALA A 58 6.38 -20.40 16.25
CA ALA A 58 7.14 -21.31 15.41
C ALA A 58 7.30 -20.79 13.97
N ALA A 59 6.23 -20.26 13.36
CA ALA A 59 6.27 -19.69 12.01
C ALA A 59 7.22 -18.48 11.92
N VAL A 60 7.27 -17.65 12.97
CA VAL A 60 8.25 -16.55 13.06
C VAL A 60 9.68 -17.09 13.22
N ALA A 61 9.89 -18.08 14.09
CA ALA A 61 11.21 -18.68 14.31
C ALA A 61 11.77 -19.37 13.04
N HIS A 62 10.91 -19.90 12.19
CA HIS A 62 11.28 -20.53 10.92
C HIS A 62 11.36 -19.55 9.73
N ASN A 63 11.15 -18.25 9.96
CA ASN A 63 11.10 -17.21 8.91
C ASN A 63 9.98 -17.41 7.88
N GLU A 64 8.93 -18.15 8.21
CA GLU A 64 7.73 -18.30 7.38
C GLU A 64 6.86 -17.03 7.44
N VAL A 65 6.86 -16.38 8.61
CA VAL A 65 6.17 -15.10 8.86
C VAL A 65 7.17 -14.09 9.40
N VAL A 66 7.17 -12.90 8.82
CA VAL A 66 8.02 -11.78 9.25
C VAL A 66 7.19 -10.81 10.09
N ALA A 67 7.55 -10.65 11.37
CA ALA A 67 7.00 -9.61 12.24
C ALA A 67 8.06 -8.50 12.42
N PRO A 68 7.77 -7.24 12.03
CA PRO A 68 8.67 -6.13 12.28
C PRO A 68 8.76 -5.83 13.77
N PRO A 69 9.87 -5.22 14.24
CA PRO A 69 10.03 -4.85 15.64
C PRO A 69 8.95 -3.85 16.08
N ALA A 70 8.53 -3.96 17.34
CA ALA A 70 7.57 -3.04 17.93
C ALA A 70 8.09 -1.59 17.87
N GLY A 71 7.19 -0.65 17.55
CA GLY A 71 7.53 0.77 17.46
C GLY A 71 8.11 1.23 16.11
N ALA A 72 8.15 0.36 15.10
CA ALA A 72 8.46 0.78 13.73
C ALA A 72 7.48 1.88 13.26
N ILE A 73 8.03 3.00 12.79
CA ILE A 73 7.26 4.15 12.30
C ILE A 73 6.47 3.72 11.05
N GLY A 74 5.13 3.84 11.09
CA GLY A 74 4.26 3.61 9.94
C GLY A 74 3.39 2.34 9.97
N ARG A 75 3.35 1.58 11.09
CA ARG A 75 2.59 0.32 11.23
C ARG A 75 3.08 -0.79 10.27
N GLY A 76 2.51 -2.00 10.37
CA GLY A 76 2.88 -3.14 9.52
C GLY A 76 2.82 -2.82 8.02
N ASP A 77 1.84 -2.03 7.61
CA ASP A 77 1.61 -1.61 6.23
C ASP A 77 2.82 -0.89 5.61
N ALA A 78 3.45 0.03 6.35
CA ALA A 78 4.63 0.74 5.85
C ALA A 78 5.79 -0.22 5.59
N PHE A 79 5.93 -1.25 6.43
CA PHE A 79 6.96 -2.27 6.28
C PHE A 79 6.70 -3.13 5.04
N VAL A 80 5.47 -3.61 4.85
CA VAL A 80 5.04 -4.33 3.63
C VAL A 80 5.36 -3.53 2.37
N LEU A 81 4.92 -2.26 2.34
CA LEU A 81 5.13 -1.36 1.21
C LEU A 81 6.61 -1.08 0.95
N SER A 82 7.42 -0.94 2.01
CA SER A 82 8.85 -0.69 1.88
C SER A 82 9.59 -1.85 1.22
N ILE A 83 9.27 -3.09 1.59
CA ILE A 83 9.86 -4.28 1.00
C ILE A 83 9.39 -4.42 -0.44
N ALA A 84 8.07 -4.30 -0.69
CA ALA A 84 7.49 -4.40 -2.01
C ALA A 84 8.05 -3.37 -3.00
N ASN A 85 8.32 -2.14 -2.52
CA ASN A 85 9.00 -1.11 -3.30
C ASN A 85 10.45 -1.49 -3.61
N LYS A 86 11.19 -1.98 -2.61
CA LYS A 86 12.61 -2.31 -2.74
C LYS A 86 12.88 -3.43 -3.74
N VAL A 87 12.03 -4.47 -3.75
CA VAL A 87 12.22 -5.65 -4.60
C VAL A 87 11.29 -5.69 -5.81
N GLY A 88 10.49 -4.65 -6.02
CA GLY A 88 9.52 -4.61 -7.11
C GLY A 88 8.41 -5.66 -6.98
N ALA A 89 8.10 -6.17 -5.79
CA ALA A 89 7.09 -7.22 -5.61
C ALA A 89 5.64 -6.72 -5.72
N ARG A 90 4.75 -7.64 -6.12
CA ARG A 90 3.30 -7.50 -6.00
C ARG A 90 2.87 -7.69 -4.54
N ILE A 91 1.77 -7.05 -4.14
CA ILE A 91 1.22 -7.15 -2.78
C ILE A 91 -0.13 -7.86 -2.81
N LEU A 92 -0.28 -8.91 -2.01
CA LEU A 92 -1.57 -9.50 -1.66
C LEU A 92 -2.13 -8.78 -0.42
N SER A 93 -3.14 -7.93 -0.60
CA SER A 93 -3.87 -7.21 0.45
C SER A 93 -5.19 -6.67 -0.09
N ASN A 94 -6.20 -6.57 0.77
CA ASN A 94 -7.44 -5.88 0.47
C ASN A 94 -7.46 -4.40 0.89
N ASP A 95 -6.44 -3.94 1.63
CA ASP A 95 -6.29 -2.53 1.97
C ASP A 95 -5.95 -1.70 0.72
N SER A 96 -6.42 -0.45 0.71
CA SER A 96 -6.02 0.53 -0.28
C SER A 96 -4.76 1.29 0.11
N PHE A 97 -4.23 1.20 1.34
CA PHE A 97 -3.02 1.91 1.75
C PHE A 97 -3.10 3.44 1.53
N GLN A 98 -4.28 4.03 1.77
CA GLN A 98 -4.56 5.41 1.35
C GLN A 98 -3.59 6.44 1.92
N GLU A 99 -3.10 6.22 3.14
CA GLU A 99 -2.13 7.10 3.81
C GLU A 99 -0.76 7.13 3.11
N PHE A 100 -0.48 6.12 2.28
CA PHE A 100 0.79 5.97 1.59
C PHE A 100 0.74 6.30 0.10
N HIS A 101 -0.42 6.68 -0.44
CA HIS A 101 -0.58 7.03 -1.86
C HIS A 101 0.29 8.20 -2.33
N GLY A 102 0.71 9.08 -1.42
CA GLY A 102 1.67 10.13 -1.72
C GLY A 102 3.12 9.64 -1.79
N THR A 103 3.47 8.64 -0.97
CA THR A 103 4.82 8.07 -0.83
C THR A 103 5.11 7.00 -1.88
N TYR A 104 4.10 6.19 -2.21
CA TYR A 104 4.20 5.09 -3.16
C TYR A 104 3.17 5.25 -4.30
N PRO A 105 3.41 6.19 -5.25
CA PRO A 105 2.51 6.37 -6.40
C PRO A 105 2.36 5.11 -7.26
N TRP A 106 3.37 4.23 -7.27
CA TRP A 106 3.34 2.96 -7.98
C TRP A 106 2.22 2.04 -7.53
N LEU A 107 1.59 2.26 -6.37
CA LEU A 107 0.42 1.48 -5.94
C LEU A 107 -0.72 1.51 -6.97
N PHE A 108 -0.77 2.51 -7.84
CA PHE A 108 -1.75 2.63 -8.91
C PHE A 108 -1.33 1.98 -10.23
N ASP A 109 -0.12 1.44 -10.33
CA ASP A 109 0.32 0.72 -11.52
C ASP A 109 -0.33 -0.67 -11.55
N GLU A 110 -0.63 -1.17 -12.75
CA GLU A 110 -1.23 -2.49 -12.94
C GLU A 110 -0.31 -3.61 -12.42
N GLY A 111 -0.93 -4.69 -11.94
CA GLY A 111 -0.23 -5.84 -11.37
C GLY A 111 0.40 -5.61 -9.99
N ARG A 112 0.28 -4.43 -9.39
CA ARG A 112 0.93 -4.13 -8.08
C ARG A 112 0.16 -4.63 -6.87
N LEU A 113 -1.18 -4.62 -6.93
CA LEU A 113 -2.05 -5.13 -5.86
C LEU A 113 -2.89 -6.29 -6.35
N ILE A 114 -3.02 -7.29 -5.46
CA ILE A 114 -3.89 -8.45 -5.61
C ILE A 114 -4.78 -8.46 -4.38
N GLY A 115 -6.09 -8.50 -4.58
CA GLY A 115 -7.05 -8.77 -3.51
C GLY A 115 -7.29 -10.26 -3.36
N GLY A 116 -7.62 -10.70 -2.16
CA GLY A 116 -7.98 -12.09 -1.88
C GLY A 116 -9.30 -12.14 -1.12
N LYS A 117 -10.21 -13.03 -1.50
CA LYS A 117 -11.45 -13.23 -0.75
C LYS A 117 -11.72 -14.72 -0.58
N PRO A 118 -12.00 -15.20 0.65
CA PRO A 118 -12.47 -16.55 0.85
C PRO A 118 -13.93 -16.63 0.39
N VAL A 119 -14.21 -17.51 -0.56
CA VAL A 119 -15.55 -17.75 -1.09
C VAL A 119 -16.01 -19.13 -0.61
N PRO A 120 -17.17 -19.23 0.07
CA PRO A 120 -17.70 -20.51 0.53
C PRO A 120 -17.75 -21.55 -0.60
N PHE A 121 -17.29 -22.77 -0.30
CA PHE A 121 -17.20 -23.91 -1.23
C PHE A 121 -16.21 -23.79 -2.40
N VAL A 122 -15.64 -22.60 -2.64
CA VAL A 122 -14.65 -22.37 -3.72
C VAL A 122 -13.23 -22.28 -3.16
N GLY A 123 -13.07 -21.73 -1.96
CA GLY A 123 -11.76 -21.43 -1.38
C GLY A 123 -11.36 -19.98 -1.63
N TRP A 124 -10.06 -19.70 -1.65
CA TRP A 124 -9.56 -18.35 -1.89
C TRP A 124 -9.61 -17.99 -3.37
N VAL A 125 -10.14 -16.82 -3.67
CA VAL A 125 -10.12 -16.23 -5.01
C VAL A 125 -9.24 -14.99 -4.98
N PHE A 126 -8.26 -14.94 -5.88
CA PHE A 126 -7.32 -13.84 -6.01
C PHE A 126 -7.59 -13.03 -7.28
N VAL A 127 -7.61 -11.71 -7.17
CA VAL A 127 -7.93 -10.82 -8.29
C VAL A 127 -7.02 -9.60 -8.26
N GLU A 128 -6.43 -9.25 -9.41
CA GLU A 128 -5.73 -7.99 -9.54
C GLU A 128 -6.66 -6.81 -9.28
N ARG A 129 -6.17 -5.82 -8.54
CA ARG A 129 -6.98 -4.67 -8.16
C ARG A 129 -6.17 -3.40 -8.17
N LEU A 130 -6.90 -2.28 -8.18
CA LEU A 130 -6.34 -0.96 -7.94
C LEU A 130 -6.76 -0.44 -6.56
N PRO A 131 -5.92 0.39 -5.91
CA PRO A 131 -6.29 1.02 -4.65
C PRO A 131 -7.44 2.03 -4.83
N VAL A 132 -8.30 2.14 -3.81
CA VAL A 132 -9.40 3.12 -3.81
C VAL A 132 -8.90 4.48 -3.36
N LYS A 133 -9.23 5.54 -4.11
CA LYS A 133 -8.86 6.93 -3.81
C LYS A 133 -9.90 7.64 -2.94
N GLY A 134 -9.69 7.67 -1.63
CA GLY A 134 -10.54 8.39 -0.66
C GLY A 134 -10.02 9.79 -0.25
N PRO A 135 -10.69 10.45 0.72
CA PRO A 135 -10.22 11.71 1.32
C PRO A 135 -8.78 11.63 1.85
N THR A 136 -8.46 10.52 2.54
CA THR A 136 -7.12 10.24 3.06
C THR A 136 -6.07 10.17 1.95
N SER A 137 -6.40 9.47 0.85
CA SER A 137 -5.55 9.44 -0.35
C SER A 137 -5.26 10.84 -0.91
N ARG A 138 -6.28 11.71 -1.00
CA ARG A 138 -6.13 13.06 -1.53
C ARG A 138 -5.25 13.91 -0.61
N LYS A 139 -5.40 13.75 0.71
CA LYS A 139 -4.55 14.40 1.71
C LYS A 139 -3.09 13.96 1.56
N ALA A 140 -2.83 12.65 1.56
CA ALA A 140 -1.49 12.08 1.43
C ALA A 140 -0.78 12.56 0.15
N GLN A 141 -1.48 12.57 -0.98
CA GLN A 141 -0.93 13.06 -2.25
C GLN A 141 -0.66 14.58 -2.24
N ARG A 142 -1.48 15.38 -1.57
CA ARG A 142 -1.23 16.83 -1.40
C ARG A 142 0.00 17.08 -0.53
N GLU A 143 0.10 16.39 0.60
CA GLU A 143 1.24 16.49 1.51
C GLU A 143 2.55 16.10 0.82
N ALA A 144 2.54 15.08 -0.03
CA ALA A 144 3.71 14.69 -0.83
C ALA A 144 4.15 15.74 -1.87
N ARG A 145 3.20 16.55 -2.39
CA ARG A 145 3.50 17.63 -3.37
C ARG A 145 4.03 18.91 -2.72
N SER A 146 3.61 19.20 -1.49
CA SER A 146 3.85 20.47 -0.80
C SER A 146 5.33 20.87 -0.53
N PRO A 147 6.34 19.98 -0.45
CA PRO A 147 7.73 20.42 -0.26
C PRO A 147 8.53 20.63 -1.56
N ARG A 148 8.14 20.02 -2.69
CA ARG A 148 8.95 20.05 -3.94
C ARG A 148 8.41 21.00 -5.02
N ASP A 149 7.09 21.23 -5.08
CA ASP A 149 6.49 22.10 -6.11
C ASP A 149 6.54 23.60 -5.78
N SER A 150 6.79 23.96 -4.51
CA SER A 150 6.97 25.36 -4.09
C SER A 150 8.28 25.98 -4.58
N GLN A 151 9.24 25.17 -5.06
CA GLN A 151 10.47 25.64 -5.70
C GLN A 151 10.40 25.59 -7.23
N ALA A 152 9.64 24.66 -7.82
CA ALA A 152 9.44 24.57 -9.27
C ALA A 152 8.40 25.60 -9.81
N SER A 153 7.36 25.91 -9.04
CA SER A 153 6.34 26.92 -9.40
C SER A 153 6.83 28.37 -9.22
N ARG A 154 8.02 28.58 -8.64
CA ARG A 154 8.67 29.90 -8.55
C ARG A 154 9.59 30.23 -9.74
N ARG A 155 9.70 29.36 -10.75
CA ARG A 155 10.40 29.72 -11.99
C ARG A 155 9.49 30.61 -12.86
N THR A 156 9.72 31.92 -12.68
CA THR A 156 9.55 33.01 -13.65
C THR A 156 8.13 33.32 -14.12
N VAL A 157 7.36 34.01 -13.27
CA VAL A 157 6.59 35.16 -13.77
C VAL A 157 7.60 36.30 -13.89
N SER A 158 8.12 36.52 -15.09
CA SER A 158 9.05 37.62 -15.35
C SER A 158 8.40 38.95 -14.95
N LYS A 159 9.13 39.79 -14.20
CA LYS A 159 8.73 41.14 -13.75
C LYS A 159 8.18 42.04 -14.88
N ALA A 160 8.46 41.69 -16.13
CA ALA A 160 7.94 42.32 -17.35
C ALA A 160 6.41 42.14 -17.54
N ALA A 161 5.81 41.05 -17.03
CA ALA A 161 4.36 40.81 -17.14
C ALA A 161 3.52 41.60 -16.12
N SER A 162 4.17 42.29 -15.18
CA SER A 162 3.53 43.13 -14.16
C SER A 162 3.56 44.62 -14.50
N LEU A 163 4.10 45.00 -15.66
CA LEU A 163 4.09 46.37 -16.13
C LEU A 163 2.77 46.67 -16.87
N PRO A 164 2.22 47.89 -16.73
CA PRO A 164 1.04 48.29 -17.47
C PRO A 164 1.29 48.18 -18.98
N MET A 165 0.28 47.72 -19.73
CA MET A 165 0.34 47.58 -21.17
C MET A 165 0.77 48.91 -21.83
N PRO A 166 1.73 48.90 -22.76
CA PRO A 166 2.11 50.12 -23.48
C PRO A 166 0.92 50.64 -24.29
N VAL A 167 0.64 51.93 -24.14
CA VAL A 167 -0.45 52.60 -24.87
C VAL A 167 -0.05 52.75 -26.34
N PRO A 168 -0.83 52.22 -27.30
CA PRO A 168 -0.52 52.38 -28.72
C PRO A 168 -0.54 53.85 -29.13
N THR A 169 0.51 54.32 -29.80
CA THR A 169 0.64 55.71 -30.28
C THR A 169 0.03 55.93 -31.67
N THR A 170 -0.59 54.91 -32.26
CA THR A 170 -1.28 55.02 -33.56
C THR A 170 -2.65 54.36 -33.49
N PRO A 171 -3.69 54.99 -34.08
CA PRO A 171 -5.01 54.39 -34.16
C PRO A 171 -4.99 53.19 -35.12
N PRO A 172 -5.84 52.17 -34.87
CA PRO A 172 -5.89 50.99 -35.72
C PRO A 172 -6.35 51.36 -37.14
N PRO A 173 -5.85 50.65 -38.17
CA PRO A 173 -6.21 50.92 -39.57
C PRO A 173 -7.72 50.74 -39.78
N GLY A 174 -8.31 51.72 -40.45
CA GLY A 174 -9.75 51.82 -40.71
C GLY A 174 -10.28 50.87 -41.78
#